data_AF-A0A3D0H832-F1
#
_entry.id   AF-A0A3D0H832-F1
#
_cell.length_a   1.000
_cell.length_b   1.000
_cell.length_c   1.000
_cell.angle_alpha   90.00
_cell.angle_beta   90.00
_cell.angle_gamma   90.00
#
_symmetry.space_group_name_H-M   'P 1'
#
loop_
_entity.id
_entity.type
_entity.pdbx_description
1 polymer ?
#
loop_
_entity_poly.entity_id
_entity_poly.type
_entity_poly.pdbx_seq_one_letter_code
_entity_poly.pdbx_strand_id
1 'polypeptide(L)'
;MNSPVTPAREPSRAGLYIHVPFCRSKCRYCDFYSVTSLEPVEQWLLGIGREARYYQDRFDSFDTLYLGGGTPTLLAIHHLKLLLGLLRQYFRFTADAEITVEANPDDITSDLLACLHDLGVNRISLGVQSFDDESLGLLGR
;
A
#
# COMPACT_ATOMS: atom_id res chain seq x y z
N MET A 1 37.83 35.56 -3.16
CA MET A 1 37.35 34.32 -2.51
C MET A 1 35.87 34.48 -2.28
N ASN A 2 35.04 33.82 -3.07
CA ASN A 2 33.63 33.55 -2.77
C ASN A 2 33.32 32.25 -3.50
N SER A 3 33.41 31.13 -2.78
CA SER A 3 32.93 29.85 -3.29
C SER A 3 31.42 29.96 -3.54
N PRO A 4 30.91 29.42 -4.64
CA PRO A 4 29.47 29.38 -4.86
C PRO A 4 28.85 28.53 -3.75
N VAL A 5 27.92 29.12 -3.00
CA VAL A 5 27.05 28.39 -2.07
C VAL A 5 26.13 27.55 -2.93
N THR A 6 26.39 26.25 -3.00
CA THR A 6 25.45 25.29 -3.60
C THR A 6 24.14 25.39 -2.81
N PRO A 7 22.99 25.67 -3.46
CA PRO A 7 21.72 25.69 -2.74
C PRO A 7 21.52 24.31 -2.11
N ALA A 8 21.20 24.29 -0.81
CA ALA A 8 20.82 23.07 -0.13
C ALA A 8 19.65 22.45 -0.90
N ARG A 9 19.80 21.18 -1.30
CA ARG A 9 18.77 20.43 -2.00
C ARG A 9 17.56 20.37 -1.07
N GLU A 10 16.44 20.97 -1.45
CA GLU A 10 15.19 20.80 -0.69
C GLU A 10 14.94 19.29 -0.52
N PRO A 11 14.58 18.83 0.69
CA PRO A 11 14.35 17.42 0.92
C PRO A 11 13.29 16.95 -0.07
N SER A 12 13.68 16.03 -0.96
CA SER A 12 12.79 15.54 -1.99
C SER A 12 11.63 14.82 -1.32
N ARG A 13 10.43 15.38 -1.43
CA ARG A 13 9.17 14.76 -1.04
C ARG A 13 8.88 13.59 -1.97
N ALA A 14 9.34 12.41 -1.59
CA ALA A 14 9.12 11.18 -2.32
C ALA A 14 7.85 10.48 -1.82
N GLY A 15 7.06 9.92 -2.73
CA GLY A 15 5.98 8.99 -2.40
C GLY A 15 6.45 7.55 -2.54
N LEU A 16 5.95 6.67 -1.66
CA LEU A 16 6.16 5.22 -1.71
C LEU A 16 4.86 4.53 -2.12
N TYR A 17 4.88 3.84 -3.25
CA TYR A 17 3.79 2.95 -3.68
C TYR A 17 4.22 1.49 -3.50
N ILE A 18 3.37 0.69 -2.86
CA ILE A 18 3.55 -0.76 -2.76
C ILE A 18 2.39 -1.45 -3.47
N HIS A 19 2.75 -2.21 -4.49
CA HIS A 19 1.79 -3.03 -5.23
C HIS A 19 1.51 -4.34 -4.48
N VAL A 20 0.27 -4.52 -4.04
CA VAL A 20 -0.24 -5.76 -3.44
C VAL A 20 -0.96 -6.56 -4.53
N PRO A 21 -0.37 -7.65 -5.06
CA PRO A 21 -0.88 -8.29 -6.27
C PRO A 21 -2.01 -9.30 -6.01
N PHE A 22 -2.69 -9.28 -4.86
CA PHE A 22 -3.63 -10.33 -4.48
C PHE A 22 -5.08 -9.87 -4.59
N CYS A 23 -5.93 -10.67 -5.23
CA CYS A 23 -7.37 -10.43 -5.32
C CYS A 23 -8.15 -11.71 -5.03
N ARG A 24 -9.39 -11.58 -4.57
CA ARG A 24 -10.31 -12.72 -4.40
C ARG A 24 -10.67 -13.35 -5.75
N SER A 25 -10.89 -12.51 -6.75
CA SER A 25 -11.19 -12.87 -8.13
C SER A 25 -10.64 -11.79 -9.06
N LYS A 26 -10.46 -12.11 -10.35
CA LYS A 26 -10.05 -11.13 -11.34
C LYS A 26 -11.27 -10.48 -11.97
N CYS A 27 -11.43 -9.18 -11.76
CA CYS A 27 -12.50 -8.39 -12.38
C CYS A 27 -12.26 -8.27 -13.89
N ARG A 28 -13.33 -8.30 -14.70
CA ARG A 28 -13.23 -8.26 -16.17
C ARG A 28 -12.61 -6.96 -16.72
N TYR A 29 -12.72 -5.89 -15.94
CA TYR A 29 -12.27 -4.55 -16.29
C TYR A 29 -10.90 -4.18 -15.67
N CYS A 30 -10.30 -5.07 -14.88
CA CYS A 30 -9.11 -4.74 -14.10
C CYS A 30 -7.84 -4.93 -14.93
N ASP A 31 -7.16 -3.82 -15.22
CA ASP A 31 -5.86 -3.79 -15.90
C ASP A 31 -4.66 -3.85 -14.94
N PHE A 32 -4.90 -3.86 -13.63
CA PHE A 32 -3.83 -4.07 -12.65
C PHE A 32 -3.34 -5.52 -12.69
N TYR A 33 -2.03 -5.69 -12.45
CA TYR A 33 -1.50 -7.02 -12.20
C TYR A 33 -2.10 -7.56 -10.90
N SER A 34 -2.70 -8.74 -10.97
CA SER A 34 -3.26 -9.42 -9.80
C SER A 34 -3.28 -10.93 -10.01
N VAL A 35 -3.13 -11.66 -8.92
CA VAL A 35 -3.26 -13.12 -8.82
C VAL A 35 -4.36 -13.45 -7.82
N THR A 36 -5.02 -14.59 -8.03
CA THR A 36 -6.13 -15.06 -7.18
C THR A 36 -5.71 -16.07 -6.12
N SER A 37 -4.41 -16.33 -5.98
CA SER A 37 -3.86 -17.22 -4.96
C SER A 37 -3.19 -16.39 -3.85
N LEU A 38 -3.51 -16.72 -2.60
CA LEU A 38 -2.87 -16.13 -1.41
C LEU A 38 -1.68 -16.96 -0.91
N GLU A 39 -1.40 -18.15 -1.47
CA GLU A 39 -0.22 -18.94 -1.07
C GLU A 39 1.10 -18.15 -1.13
N PRO A 40 1.34 -17.26 -2.11
CA PRO A 40 2.61 -16.56 -2.21
C PRO A 40 2.76 -15.35 -1.26
N VAL A 41 1.78 -15.05 -0.39
CA VAL A 41 1.80 -13.82 0.44
C VAL A 41 3.07 -13.73 1.29
N GLU A 42 3.46 -14.81 1.96
CA GLU A 42 4.68 -14.80 2.78
C GLU A 42 5.94 -14.61 1.94
N GLN A 43 6.03 -15.29 0.79
CA GLN A 43 7.15 -15.14 -0.14
C GLN A 43 7.22 -13.71 -0.71
N TRP A 44 6.07 -13.11 -1.00
CA TRP A 44 5.97 -11.72 -1.44
C TRP A 44 6.45 -10.77 -0.34
N LEU A 45 6.06 -10.95 0.92
CA LEU A 45 6.55 -10.15 2.05
C LEU A 45 8.08 -10.24 2.21
N LEU A 46 8.65 -11.45 2.05
CA LEU A 46 10.11 -11.62 2.02
C LEU A 46 10.76 -10.87 0.85
N GLY A 47 10.10 -10.85 -0.31
CA GLY A 47 10.49 -10.05 -1.47
C GLY A 47 10.52 -8.55 -1.15
N ILE A 48 9.42 -8.01 -0.63
CA ILE A 48 9.30 -6.61 -0.22
C ILE A 48 10.38 -6.26 0.81
N GLY A 49 10.62 -7.10 1.81
CA GLY A 49 11.68 -6.86 2.80
C GLY A 49 13.08 -6.77 2.19
N ARG A 50 13.38 -7.62 1.19
CA ARG A 50 14.67 -7.55 0.46
C ARG A 50 14.78 -6.29 -0.39
N GLU A 51 13.70 -5.90 -1.07
CA GLU A 51 13.66 -4.68 -1.88
C GLU A 51 13.77 -3.42 -1.01
N ALA A 52 13.01 -3.36 0.09
CA ALA A 52 13.07 -2.24 1.03
C ALA A 52 14.49 -2.07 1.60
N ARG A 53 15.14 -3.17 2.00
CA ARG A 53 16.53 -3.15 2.44
C ARG A 53 17.49 -2.67 1.35
N TYR A 54 17.26 -3.04 0.10
CA TYR A 54 18.10 -2.62 -1.02
C TYR A 54 18.02 -1.09 -1.25
N TYR A 55 16.84 -0.49 -1.04
CA TYR A 55 16.60 0.94 -1.23
C TYR A 55 16.73 1.81 0.03
N GLN A 56 17.07 1.24 1.19
CA GLN A 56 16.96 1.92 2.51
C GLN A 56 17.67 3.29 2.59
N ASP A 57 18.81 3.46 1.92
CA ASP A 57 19.61 4.69 1.93
C ASP A 57 19.42 5.55 0.66
N ARG A 58 18.47 5.19 -0.20
CA ARG A 58 18.27 5.85 -1.49
C ARG A 58 17.45 7.14 -1.40
N PHE A 59 16.64 7.24 -0.34
CA PHE A 59 15.69 8.32 -0.09
C PHE A 59 15.79 8.77 1.37
N ASP A 60 15.71 10.08 1.62
CA ASP A 60 15.79 10.62 2.98
C ASP A 60 14.53 10.30 3.81
N SER A 61 13.36 10.50 3.22
CA SER A 61 12.05 10.20 3.81
C SER A 61 10.95 10.17 2.76
N PHE A 62 9.84 9.50 3.07
CA PHE A 62 8.60 9.54 2.30
C PHE A 62 7.50 10.32 3.01
N ASP A 63 6.74 11.11 2.27
CA ASP A 63 5.56 11.83 2.79
C ASP A 63 4.23 11.12 2.46
N THR A 64 4.29 10.07 1.65
CA THR A 64 3.13 9.27 1.27
C THR A 64 3.49 7.79 1.24
N LEU A 65 2.65 6.95 1.81
CA LEU A 65 2.60 5.50 1.57
C LEU A 65 1.24 5.15 0.96
N TYR A 66 1.25 4.58 -0.24
CA TYR A 66 0.05 4.08 -0.89
C TYR A 66 0.14 2.57 -1.08
N LEU A 67 -0.71 1.81 -0.39
CA LEU A 67 -0.90 0.39 -0.63
C LEU A 67 -2.06 0.20 -1.61
N GLY A 68 -1.79 -0.37 -2.78
CA GLY A 68 -2.82 -0.59 -3.79
C GLY A 68 -2.50 -1.72 -4.76
N GLY A 69 -3.25 -1.81 -5.85
CA GLY A 69 -3.05 -2.78 -6.92
C GLY A 69 -4.20 -3.78 -7.01
N GLY A 70 -4.01 -4.96 -6.42
CA GLY A 70 -5.08 -5.93 -6.25
C GLY A 70 -6.05 -5.50 -5.15
N THR A 71 -5.94 -6.11 -3.98
CA THR A 71 -6.78 -5.78 -2.83
C THR A 71 -5.95 -5.88 -1.54
N PRO A 72 -5.31 -4.78 -1.11
CA PRO A 72 -4.55 -4.76 0.14
C PRO A 72 -5.32 -5.26 1.36
N THR A 73 -6.60 -4.94 1.48
CA THR A 73 -7.47 -5.40 2.58
C THR A 73 -7.75 -6.91 2.59
N LEU A 74 -7.39 -7.63 1.53
CA LEU A 74 -7.47 -9.09 1.49
C LEU A 74 -6.33 -9.75 2.29
N LEU A 75 -5.25 -9.02 2.55
CA LEU A 75 -4.17 -9.51 3.41
C LEU A 75 -4.69 -9.69 4.84
N ALA A 76 -4.37 -10.83 5.44
CA ALA A 76 -4.66 -11.05 6.85
C ALA A 76 -4.00 -9.96 7.73
N ILE A 77 -4.63 -9.64 8.86
CA ILE A 77 -4.17 -8.60 9.80
C ILE A 77 -2.68 -8.75 10.16
N HIS A 78 -2.21 -9.97 10.41
CA HIS A 78 -0.81 -10.20 10.74
C HIS A 78 0.15 -9.90 9.57
N HIS A 79 -0.28 -10.13 8.33
CA HIS A 79 0.50 -9.77 7.13
C HIS A 79 0.56 -8.26 6.93
N LEU A 80 -0.53 -7.53 7.18
CA LEU A 80 -0.54 -6.06 7.15
C LEU A 80 0.41 -5.46 8.20
N LYS A 81 0.37 -5.99 9.42
CA LYS A 81 1.30 -5.61 10.50
C LYS A 81 2.76 -5.85 10.09
N LEU A 82 3.04 -7.02 9.52
CA LEU A 82 4.38 -7.38 9.07
C LEU A 82 4.85 -6.46 7.93
N LEU A 83 4.01 -6.20 6.93
CA LEU A 83 4.31 -5.30 5.82
C LEU A 83 4.68 -3.90 6.31
N LEU A 84 3.81 -3.26 7.09
CA LEU A 84 4.04 -1.90 7.57
C LEU A 84 5.21 -1.82 8.56
N GLY A 85 5.41 -2.87 9.37
CA GLY A 85 6.60 -3.01 10.21
C GLY A 85 7.88 -3.05 9.38
N LEU A 86 7.92 -3.86 8.31
CA LEU A 86 9.07 -3.95 7.39
C LEU A 86 9.35 -2.60 6.72
N LEU A 87 8.33 -1.93 6.20
CA LEU A 87 8.51 -0.64 5.54
C LEU A 87 9.06 0.42 6.51
N ARG A 88 8.53 0.48 7.75
CA ARG A 88 9.02 1.39 8.79
C ARG A 88 10.41 1.05 9.33
N GLN A 89 10.81 -0.22 9.24
CA GLN A 89 12.14 -0.64 9.62
C GLN A 89 13.20 -0.07 8.67
N TYR A 90 12.92 -0.04 7.36
CA TYR A 90 13.90 0.34 6.34
C TYR A 90 13.73 1.76 5.80
N PHE A 91 12.55 2.36 5.96
CA PHE A 91 12.24 3.69 5.44
C PHE A 91 11.77 4.65 6.53
N ARG A 92 12.10 5.93 6.34
CA ARG A 92 11.63 7.02 7.19
C ARG A 92 10.39 7.64 6.56
N PHE A 93 9.40 7.94 7.39
CA PHE A 93 8.19 8.67 6.98
C PHE A 93 8.13 10.01 7.72
N THR A 94 7.62 11.04 7.05
CA THR A 94 7.36 12.32 7.73
C THR A 94 6.23 12.16 8.75
N ALA A 95 6.18 13.03 9.75
CA ALA A 95 5.18 12.95 10.83
C ALA A 95 3.75 13.16 10.33
N ASP A 96 3.60 13.91 9.24
CA ASP A 96 2.37 14.23 8.54
C ASP A 96 2.11 13.33 7.32
N ALA A 97 2.83 12.22 7.19
CA ALA A 97 2.72 11.37 6.01
C ALA A 97 1.29 10.84 5.80
N GLU A 98 0.80 10.91 4.57
CA GLU A 98 -0.45 10.23 4.20
C GLU A 98 -0.17 8.73 4.04
N ILE A 99 -0.92 7.91 4.76
CA ILE A 99 -0.88 6.45 4.63
C ILE A 99 -2.24 6.00 4.13
N THR A 100 -2.30 5.70 2.83
CA THR A 100 -3.49 5.23 2.13
C THR A 100 -3.46 3.71 1.95
N VAL A 101 -4.62 3.07 2.19
CA VAL A 101 -4.86 1.67 1.82
C VAL A 101 -6.09 1.55 0.92
N GLU A 102 -5.95 0.88 -0.22
CA GLU A 102 -7.09 0.47 -1.04
C GLU A 102 -7.88 -0.66 -0.38
N ALA A 103 -9.20 -0.52 -0.40
CA ALA A 103 -10.12 -1.46 0.22
C ALA A 103 -11.25 -1.86 -0.74
N ASN A 104 -11.66 -3.12 -0.62
CA ASN A 104 -12.93 -3.60 -1.15
C ASN A 104 -13.99 -3.54 -0.03
N PRO A 105 -15.20 -3.00 -0.29
CA PRO A 105 -16.29 -3.00 0.70
C PRO A 105 -16.51 -4.34 1.41
N ASP A 106 -16.37 -5.47 0.70
CA ASP A 106 -16.65 -6.81 1.24
C ASP A 106 -15.61 -7.29 2.26
N ASP A 107 -14.42 -6.70 2.27
CA ASP A 107 -13.31 -7.12 3.14
C ASP A 107 -13.23 -6.27 4.42
N ILE A 108 -14.02 -5.19 4.52
CA ILE A 108 -13.95 -4.27 5.66
C ILE A 108 -14.67 -4.84 6.87
N THR A 109 -13.94 -4.99 7.97
CA THR A 109 -14.46 -5.33 9.29
C THR A 109 -13.99 -4.31 10.33
N SER A 110 -14.69 -4.21 11.46
CA SER A 110 -14.29 -3.32 12.56
C SER A 110 -12.87 -3.62 13.07
N ASP A 111 -12.51 -4.91 13.17
CA ASP A 111 -11.18 -5.33 13.61
C ASP A 111 -10.09 -4.96 12.60
N LEU A 112 -10.37 -5.07 11.30
CA LEU A 112 -9.45 -4.63 10.25
C LEU A 112 -9.26 -3.11 10.32
N LEU A 113 -10.34 -2.33 10.43
CA LEU A 113 -10.26 -0.87 10.52
C LEU A 113 -9.49 -0.41 11.75
N ALA A 114 -9.75 -1.01 12.92
CA ALA A 114 -9.00 -0.75 14.14
C ALA A 114 -7.49 -1.06 13.93
N CYS A 115 -7.19 -2.20 13.32
CA CYS A 115 -5.80 -2.55 13.01
C CYS A 115 -5.15 -1.55 12.03
N LEU A 116 -5.82 -1.13 10.97
CA LEU A 116 -5.29 -0.16 10.01
C LEU A 116 -5.01 1.18 10.70
N HIS A 117 -5.96 1.66 11.52
CA HIS A 117 -5.81 2.88 12.31
C HIS A 117 -4.60 2.79 13.27
N ASP A 118 -4.47 1.69 14.02
CA ASP A 118 -3.33 1.46 14.93
C ASP A 118 -2.00 1.40 14.18
N LEU A 119 -2.04 0.92 12.94
CA LEU A 119 -0.91 0.92 12.03
C LEU A 119 -0.64 2.30 11.41
N GLY A 120 -1.40 3.34 11.75
CA GLY A 120 -1.21 4.72 11.28
C GLY A 120 -1.79 5.02 9.90
N VAL A 121 -2.63 4.12 9.37
CA VAL A 121 -3.41 4.39 8.15
C VAL A 121 -4.40 5.51 8.47
N ASN A 122 -4.36 6.58 7.68
CA ASN A 122 -5.17 7.78 7.87
C ASN A 122 -6.06 8.10 6.65
N ARG A 123 -5.99 7.27 5.60
CA ARG A 123 -6.87 7.36 4.43
C ARG A 123 -7.22 5.96 3.88
N ILE A 124 -8.47 5.77 3.49
CA ILE A 124 -8.95 4.56 2.80
C ILE A 124 -9.44 4.96 1.40
N SER A 125 -9.01 4.22 0.39
CA SER A 125 -9.51 4.33 -0.99
C SER A 125 -10.47 3.16 -1.25
N LEU A 126 -11.78 3.42 -1.30
CA LEU A 126 -12.80 2.37 -1.37
C LEU A 126 -13.29 2.13 -2.80
N GLY A 127 -13.07 0.93 -3.34
CA GLY A 127 -13.48 0.56 -4.69
C GLY A 127 -14.93 0.08 -4.78
N VAL A 128 -15.91 0.99 -4.70
CA VAL A 128 -17.36 0.67 -4.77
C VAL A 128 -17.83 0.29 -6.17
N GLN A 129 -17.30 0.94 -7.22
CA GLN A 129 -17.69 0.80 -8.63
C GLN A 129 -19.11 1.29 -8.95
N SER A 130 -20.15 0.66 -8.38
CA SER A 130 -21.55 1.00 -8.60
C SER A 130 -22.40 0.66 -7.36
N PHE A 131 -23.55 1.32 -7.24
CA PHE A 131 -24.60 0.98 -6.26
C PHE A 131 -25.78 0.25 -6.93
N ASP A 132 -25.62 -0.17 -8.18
CA ASP A 132 -26.60 -0.91 -8.97
C ASP A 132 -26.16 -2.37 -9.15
N ASP A 133 -26.96 -3.31 -8.65
CA ASP A 133 -26.62 -4.74 -8.62
C ASP A 133 -26.49 -5.35 -10.03
N GLU A 134 -27.26 -4.86 -11.00
CA GLU A 134 -27.18 -5.33 -12.39
C GLU A 134 -25.82 -4.96 -13.00
N SER A 135 -25.39 -3.72 -12.80
CA SER A 135 -24.07 -3.24 -13.19
C SER A 135 -22.94 -4.02 -12.52
N LEU A 136 -23.05 -4.32 -11.21
CA LEU A 136 -22.05 -5.12 -10.50
C LEU A 136 -21.95 -6.54 -11.07
N GLY A 137 -23.09 -7.19 -11.33
CA GLY A 137 -23.13 -8.52 -11.94
C GLY A 137 -22.47 -8.59 -13.32
N LEU A 138 -22.67 -7.57 -14.16
CA LEU A 138 -21.98 -7.45 -15.47
C LEU A 138 -20.45 -7.37 -15.31
N LEU A 139 -19.99 -6.67 -14.28
CA LEU A 139 -18.57 -6.50 -13.95
C LEU A 139 -17.96 -7.73 -13.24
N GLY A 140 -18.80 -8.70 -12.84
CA GLY A 140 -18.39 -9.90 -12.12
C GLY A 140 -18.12 -9.64 -10.63
N ARG A 141 -18.87 -8.72 -10.04
CA ARG A 141 -18.82 -8.32 -8.64
C ARG A 141 -20.17 -8.52 -7.96
#